data_AF-A0A5I5DWE8-F1
#
_entry.id   AF-A0A5I5DWE8-F1
#
_cell.length_a   1.000
_cell.length_b   1.000
_cell.length_c   1.000
_cell.angle_alpha   90.00
_cell.angle_beta   90.00
_cell.angle_gamma   90.00
#
_symmetry.space_group_name_H-M   'P 1'
#
loop_
_entity.id
_entity.type
_entity.pdbx_description
1 polymer ?
#
loop_
_entity_poly.entity_id
_entity_poly.type
_entity_poly.pdbx_seq_one_letter_code
_entity_poly.pdbx_strand_id
1 'polypeptide(L)'
;MKSSITFSFLLVLTVIITGCSSGKSKGDYSLVDGIYFWGQDISVFQPCHTHQIYWLNGEKNTLRSLKKHHNTNKSVYASLIVHNDGYQDKGPSGTYDETLMLEKIISIDNSENHVDCLNFIIPSKKTQSYIQK
;
A
#
# COMPACT_ATOMS: atom_id res chain seq x y z
N MET A 1 -69.67 24.41 -13.60
CA MET A 1 -69.21 23.39 -12.62
C MET A 1 -68.39 22.34 -13.35
N LYS A 2 -67.33 21.83 -12.68
CA LYS A 2 -66.27 20.88 -13.10
C LYS A 2 -65.05 21.59 -13.74
N SER A 3 -63.99 21.98 -13.02
CA SER A 3 -63.09 21.24 -12.10
C SER A 3 -62.36 20.12 -12.84
N SER A 4 -61.05 19.90 -12.78
CA SER A 4 -59.91 20.56 -12.16
C SER A 4 -58.63 19.99 -12.78
N ILE A 5 -57.55 20.72 -12.57
CA ILE A 5 -56.11 20.42 -12.70
C ILE A 5 -55.74 18.96 -12.36
N THR A 6 -54.88 18.35 -13.18
CA THR A 6 -53.97 17.25 -12.77
C THR A 6 -52.63 17.43 -13.50
N PHE A 7 -51.69 18.13 -12.87
CA PHE A 7 -50.56 17.60 -12.09
C PHE A 7 -49.52 16.82 -12.90
N SER A 8 -48.44 17.55 -13.21
CA SER A 8 -47.06 17.13 -13.48
C SER A 8 -46.78 15.64 -13.24
N PHE A 9 -46.52 14.91 -14.32
CA PHE A 9 -45.87 13.61 -14.23
C PHE A 9 -44.41 13.82 -13.82
N LEU A 10 -44.11 13.41 -12.59
CA LEU A 10 -42.78 13.43 -12.00
C LEU A 10 -41.79 12.68 -12.88
N LEU A 11 -40.72 13.39 -13.23
CA LEU A 11 -39.47 12.87 -13.77
C LEU A 11 -38.75 12.14 -12.65
N VAL A 12 -38.78 10.80 -12.67
CA VAL A 12 -37.93 9.98 -11.78
C VAL A 12 -36.94 9.22 -12.66
N LEU A 13 -35.87 9.93 -13.02
CA LEU A 13 -34.68 9.33 -13.61
C LEU A 13 -33.86 8.72 -12.47
N THR A 14 -34.19 7.50 -12.04
CA THR A 14 -33.33 6.74 -11.12
C THR A 14 -32.07 6.31 -11.86
N VAL A 15 -31.04 7.14 -11.81
CA VAL A 15 -29.67 6.75 -12.14
C VAL A 15 -29.21 5.80 -11.04
N ILE A 16 -29.31 4.50 -11.30
CA ILE A 16 -28.69 3.48 -10.46
C ILE A 16 -27.19 3.53 -10.77
N ILE A 17 -26.49 4.42 -10.06
CA ILE A 17 -25.03 4.38 -9.99
C ILE A 17 -24.70 3.13 -9.18
N THR A 18 -24.59 1.99 -9.85
CA THR A 18 -23.89 0.83 -9.31
C THR A 18 -22.45 1.23 -9.16
N GLY A 19 -22.08 1.71 -7.97
CA GLY A 19 -20.69 1.91 -7.61
C GLY A 19 -19.98 0.57 -7.69
N CYS A 20 -19.10 0.39 -8.67
CA CYS A 20 -18.07 -0.64 -8.64
C CYS A 20 -17.12 -0.29 -7.50
N SER A 21 -17.49 -0.65 -6.27
CA SER A 21 -16.54 -0.76 -5.18
C SER A 21 -15.79 -2.07 -5.38
N SER A 22 -14.75 -2.03 -6.21
CA SER A 22 -13.68 -3.03 -6.19
C SER A 22 -12.86 -2.83 -4.91
N GLY A 23 -13.50 -3.06 -3.76
CA GLY A 23 -12.80 -3.09 -2.48
C GLY A 23 -11.86 -4.28 -2.54
N LYS A 24 -10.54 -4.03 -2.54
CA LYS A 24 -9.58 -5.10 -2.33
C LYS A 24 -9.96 -5.79 -1.02
N SER A 25 -10.26 -7.08 -1.12
CA SER A 25 -10.66 -7.92 0.01
C SER A 25 -9.58 -7.84 1.09
N LYS A 26 -9.96 -7.37 2.29
CA LYS A 26 -9.13 -7.53 3.48
C LYS A 26 -8.95 -9.03 3.72
N GLY A 27 -7.71 -9.52 3.61
CA GLY A 27 -7.36 -10.91 3.94
C GLY A 27 -6.93 -11.80 2.77
N ASP A 28 -6.86 -11.29 1.54
CA ASP A 28 -6.29 -12.07 0.44
C ASP A 28 -4.76 -12.05 0.50
N TYR A 29 -4.17 -13.18 0.89
CA TYR A 29 -2.73 -13.38 0.86
C TYR A 29 -2.21 -13.38 -0.57
N SER A 30 -1.14 -12.62 -0.80
CA SER A 30 -0.51 -12.47 -2.11
C SER A 30 0.99 -12.71 -1.99
N LEU A 31 1.56 -13.40 -2.98
CA LEU A 31 3.01 -13.43 -3.19
C LEU A 31 3.42 -12.14 -3.90
N VAL A 32 4.29 -11.37 -3.27
CA VAL A 32 4.75 -10.08 -3.78
C VAL A 32 6.27 -10.00 -3.74
N ASP A 33 6.83 -9.67 -4.89
CA ASP A 33 8.24 -9.36 -5.07
C ASP A 33 8.48 -7.87 -4.86
N GLY A 34 9.53 -7.50 -4.15
CA GLY A 34 9.76 -6.11 -3.79
C GLY A 34 11.08 -5.83 -3.10
N ILE A 35 11.31 -4.54 -2.88
CA ILE A 35 12.44 -4.03 -2.12
C ILE A 35 12.00 -3.78 -0.68
N TYR A 36 12.69 -4.44 0.24
CA TYR A 36 12.62 -4.19 1.67
C TYR A 36 13.64 -3.12 2.10
N PHE A 37 13.18 -2.22 2.96
CA PHE A 37 13.99 -1.20 3.59
C PHE A 37 13.75 -1.16 5.11
N TRP A 38 14.83 -1.01 5.88
CA TRP A 38 14.77 -0.81 7.33
C TRP A 38 15.57 0.42 7.75
N GLY A 39 14.92 1.39 8.38
CA GLY A 39 15.61 2.57 8.88
C GLY A 39 14.77 3.37 9.88
N GLN A 40 15.43 4.00 10.86
CA GLN A 40 14.77 4.80 11.92
C GLN A 40 13.61 4.05 12.61
N ASP A 41 13.79 2.74 12.82
CA ASP A 41 12.78 1.82 13.38
C ASP A 41 11.50 1.66 12.54
N ILE A 42 11.58 1.98 11.25
CA ILE A 42 10.51 1.79 10.27
C ILE A 42 10.89 0.66 9.32
N SER A 43 9.92 -0.23 9.09
CA SER A 43 9.97 -1.36 8.16
C SER A 43 9.08 -1.05 6.97
N VAL A 44 9.66 -1.05 5.77
CA VAL A 44 9.00 -0.59 4.55
C VAL A 44 9.20 -1.62 3.44
N PHE A 45 8.19 -1.79 2.61
CA PHE A 45 8.25 -2.64 1.43
C PHE A 45 7.67 -1.94 0.21
N GLN A 46 8.42 -1.92 -0.89
CA GLN A 46 7.98 -1.43 -2.19
C GLN A 46 7.89 -2.61 -3.16
N PRO A 47 6.68 -3.01 -3.58
CA PRO A 47 6.51 -4.00 -4.64
C PRO A 47 7.17 -3.54 -5.94
N CYS A 48 7.83 -4.47 -6.64
CA CYS A 48 8.41 -4.18 -7.95
C CYS A 48 7.32 -3.78 -8.95
N HIS A 49 7.71 -3.04 -9.99
CA HIS A 49 6.78 -2.46 -10.98
C HIS A 49 5.74 -1.48 -10.44
N THR A 50 5.82 -1.08 -9.17
CA THR A 50 4.93 -0.09 -8.57
C THR A 50 5.72 1.03 -7.90
N HIS A 51 5.12 2.22 -7.87
CA HIS A 51 5.61 3.35 -7.06
C HIS A 51 5.02 3.34 -5.64
N GLN A 52 4.28 2.28 -5.28
CA GLN A 52 3.60 2.20 -4.00
C GLN A 52 4.59 1.78 -2.92
N ILE A 53 4.50 2.44 -1.77
CA ILE A 53 5.37 2.21 -0.63
C ILE A 53 4.50 1.87 0.57
N TYR A 54 4.67 0.67 1.09
CA TYR A 54 3.86 0.14 2.18
C TYR A 54 4.63 0.09 3.49
N TRP A 55 3.94 0.35 4.59
CA TRP A 55 4.42 -0.11 5.89
C TRP A 55 4.41 -1.62 5.91
N LEU A 56 5.54 -2.23 6.27
CA LEU A 56 5.63 -3.67 6.41
C LEU A 56 5.60 -4.03 7.90
N ASN A 57 4.47 -4.59 8.34
CA ASN A 57 4.25 -5.06 9.70
C ASN A 57 4.15 -6.60 9.70
N GLY A 58 4.11 -7.23 10.87
CA GLY A 58 4.02 -8.70 11.00
C GLY A 58 4.59 -9.21 12.31
N GLU A 59 4.76 -10.53 12.42
CA GLU A 59 5.34 -11.14 13.62
C GLU A 59 6.76 -10.64 13.86
N LYS A 60 7.08 -10.30 15.13
CA LYS A 60 8.38 -9.75 15.53
C LYS A 60 9.57 -10.61 15.08
N ASN A 61 9.44 -11.94 15.13
CA ASN A 61 10.53 -12.84 14.75
C ASN A 61 10.74 -12.85 13.24
N THR A 62 9.66 -12.86 12.45
CA THR A 62 9.71 -12.81 10.98
C THR A 62 10.30 -11.50 10.50
N LEU A 63 9.84 -10.37 11.03
CA LEU A 63 10.43 -9.05 10.73
C LEU A 63 11.90 -8.95 11.16
N ARG A 64 12.26 -9.53 12.31
CA ARG A 64 13.66 -9.57 12.77
C ARG A 64 14.54 -10.37 11.80
N SER A 65 14.04 -11.46 11.24
CA SER A 65 14.77 -12.24 10.23
C SER A 65 15.03 -11.39 8.99
N LEU A 66 14.02 -10.71 8.46
CA LEU A 66 14.18 -9.82 7.30
C LEU A 66 15.18 -8.68 7.58
N LYS A 67 15.06 -8.04 8.76
CA LYS A 67 15.96 -6.98 9.22
C LYS A 67 17.43 -7.41 9.27
N LYS A 68 17.74 -8.67 9.58
CA LYS A 68 19.14 -9.16 9.61
C LYS A 68 19.84 -9.08 8.25
N HIS A 69 19.08 -9.10 7.15
CA HIS A 69 19.62 -9.02 5.80
C HIS A 69 19.85 -7.58 5.32
N HIS A 70 19.28 -6.61 6.02
CA HIS A 70 19.45 -5.20 5.69
C HIS A 70 20.81 -4.69 6.16
N ASN A 71 21.62 -4.22 5.22
CA ASN A 71 22.80 -3.43 5.49
C ASN A 71 22.52 -1.97 5.10
N THR A 72 23.02 -1.01 5.88
CA THR A 72 22.70 0.42 5.83
C THR A 72 22.79 1.10 4.46
N ASN A 73 23.43 0.47 3.46
CA ASN A 73 23.65 1.01 2.12
C ASN A 73 23.15 0.09 0.99
N LYS A 74 22.39 -0.97 1.29
CA LYS A 74 21.92 -1.91 0.26
C LYS A 74 20.43 -2.21 0.42
N SER A 75 19.70 -2.06 -0.68
CA SER A 75 18.34 -2.58 -0.82
C SER A 75 18.35 -4.10 -0.64
N VAL A 76 17.34 -4.62 0.05
CA VAL A 76 17.13 -6.06 0.19
C VAL A 76 15.97 -6.43 -0.71
N TYR A 77 16.19 -7.23 -1.73
CA TYR A 77 15.10 -7.79 -2.51
C TYR A 77 14.51 -8.98 -1.76
N ALA A 78 13.18 -9.10 -1.75
CA ALA A 78 12.51 -10.22 -1.12
C ALA A 78 11.20 -10.57 -1.83
N SER A 79 10.92 -11.88 -1.89
CA SER A 79 9.59 -12.41 -2.22
C SER A 79 8.86 -12.72 -0.92
N LEU A 80 7.73 -12.06 -0.68
CA LEU A 80 6.98 -12.14 0.57
C LEU A 80 5.55 -12.65 0.33
N ILE A 81 5.03 -13.48 1.23
CA ILE A 81 3.59 -13.69 1.37
C ILE A 81 3.08 -12.64 2.33
N VAL A 82 2.21 -11.77 1.83
CA VAL A 82 1.63 -10.64 2.57
C VAL A 82 0.13 -10.60 2.37
N HIS A 83 -0.59 -9.99 3.30
CA HIS A 83 -1.93 -9.48 3.04
C HIS A 83 -1.98 -7.98 3.30
N ASN A 84 -2.87 -7.28 2.61
CA ASN A 84 -3.03 -5.85 2.80
C ASN A 84 -4.05 -5.59 3.93
N ASP A 85 -3.60 -4.94 4.99
CA ASP A 85 -4.44 -4.56 6.14
C ASP A 85 -5.05 -3.15 5.98
N GLY A 86 -4.71 -2.47 4.88
CA GLY A 86 -5.21 -1.16 4.50
C GLY A 86 -4.51 -0.03 5.23
N TYR A 87 -5.22 1.08 5.37
CA TYR A 87 -4.69 2.28 6.00
C TYR A 87 -4.48 2.10 7.50
N GLN A 88 -3.49 2.81 8.03
CA GLN A 88 -3.32 3.00 9.46
C GLN A 88 -4.53 3.75 10.03
N ASP A 89 -4.77 3.69 11.35
CA ASP A 89 -5.93 4.28 12.03
C ASP A 89 -6.20 5.77 11.71
N LYS A 90 -5.22 6.48 11.15
CA LYS A 90 -5.30 7.90 10.78
C LYS A 90 -5.44 8.15 9.27
N GLY A 91 -5.72 7.12 8.48
CA GLY A 91 -5.75 7.20 7.01
C GLY A 91 -4.37 7.04 6.36
N PRO A 92 -4.21 7.39 5.08
CA PRO A 92 -2.91 7.30 4.39
C PRO A 92 -1.87 8.20 5.07
N SER A 93 -0.63 7.71 5.16
CA SER A 93 0.48 8.55 5.54
C SER A 93 0.92 9.39 4.34
N GLY A 94 1.36 10.62 4.56
CA GLY A 94 1.95 11.43 3.47
C GLY A 94 3.19 10.81 2.82
N THR A 95 3.71 9.71 3.37
CA THR A 95 4.89 8.98 2.88
C THR A 95 4.59 7.53 2.46
N TYR A 96 3.44 6.98 2.81
CA TYR A 96 3.15 5.55 2.64
C TYR A 96 1.68 5.33 2.31
N ASP A 97 1.42 4.44 1.35
CA ASP A 97 0.08 4.17 0.86
C ASP A 97 -0.76 3.45 1.92
N GLU A 98 -0.36 2.24 2.31
CA GLU A 98 -1.10 1.35 3.22
C GLU A 98 -0.14 0.46 4.05
N THR A 99 -0.68 -0.53 4.77
CA THR A 99 0.06 -1.51 5.55
C THR A 99 -0.05 -2.90 4.94
N LEU A 100 1.10 -3.53 4.68
CA LEU A 100 1.22 -4.94 4.38
C LEU A 100 1.58 -5.70 5.67
N MET A 101 0.83 -6.77 5.93
CA MET A 101 1.09 -7.71 7.00
C MET A 101 1.85 -8.91 6.45
N LEU A 102 3.08 -9.09 6.93
CA LEU A 102 3.99 -10.16 6.54
C LEU A 102 3.63 -11.46 7.26
N GLU A 103 3.27 -12.46 6.46
CA GLU A 103 3.07 -13.83 6.93
C GLU A 103 4.34 -14.66 6.81
N LYS A 104 4.98 -14.60 5.63
CA LYS A 104 6.07 -15.51 5.30
C LYS A 104 7.06 -14.87 4.35
N ILE A 105 8.34 -15.10 4.63
CA ILE A 105 9.44 -14.79 3.73
C ILE A 105 9.66 -16.03 2.85
N ILE A 106 9.55 -15.87 1.53
CA ILE A 106 9.81 -16.95 0.57
C ILE A 106 11.27 -16.95 0.16
N SER A 107 11.81 -15.77 -0.15
CA SER A 107 13.20 -15.60 -0.58
C SER A 107 13.73 -14.24 -0.13
N ILE A 108 15.05 -14.14 -0.03
CA ILE A 108 15.79 -12.90 0.18
C ILE A 108 16.97 -12.92 -0.78
N ASP A 109 17.14 -11.85 -1.54
CA ASP A 109 18.28 -11.61 -2.41
C ASP A 109 18.90 -10.25 -2.11
N ASN A 110 20.22 -10.26 -1.92
CA ASN A 110 21.03 -9.06 -1.63
C ASN A 110 21.89 -8.65 -2.83
N SER A 111 21.66 -9.27 -4.00
CA SER A 111 22.33 -8.92 -5.24
C SER A 111 21.82 -7.57 -5.78
N GLU A 112 22.62 -6.92 -6.61
CA GLU A 112 22.28 -5.61 -7.19
C GLU A 112 21.52 -5.76 -8.52
N ASN A 113 21.20 -6.99 -8.93
CA ASN A 113 20.68 -7.33 -10.27
C ASN A 113 19.15 -7.44 -10.33
N HIS A 114 18.43 -6.49 -9.73
CA HIS A 114 16.96 -6.45 -9.74
C HIS A 114 16.44 -5.32 -10.64
N VAL A 115 16.71 -5.42 -11.94
CA VAL A 115 16.44 -4.38 -12.96
C VAL A 115 14.95 -4.02 -13.07
N ASP A 116 14.10 -4.97 -12.73
CA ASP A 116 12.64 -4.89 -12.77
C ASP A 116 12.03 -4.14 -11.57
N CYS A 117 12.82 -3.94 -10.53
CA CYS A 117 12.40 -3.22 -9.33
C CYS A 117 12.85 -1.78 -9.44
N LEU A 118 11.87 -0.86 -9.40
CA LEU A 118 12.16 0.57 -9.38
C LEU A 118 13.10 0.87 -8.20
N ASN A 119 14.16 1.64 -8.46
CA ASN A 119 15.10 2.05 -7.41
C ASN A 119 14.31 2.73 -6.28
N PHE A 120 14.31 2.10 -5.10
CA PHE A 120 13.65 2.64 -3.91
C PHE A 120 14.28 3.99 -3.56
N ILE A 121 13.55 5.09 -3.78
CA ILE A 121 13.97 6.41 -3.32
C ILE A 121 13.59 6.48 -1.84
N ILE A 122 14.54 6.23 -0.95
CA ILE A 122 14.36 6.46 0.49
C ILE A 122 13.89 7.91 0.65
N PRO A 123 12.68 8.18 1.18
CA PRO A 123 12.25 9.53 1.47
C PRO A 123 13.17 10.13 2.53
N SER A 124 14.22 10.83 2.11
CA SER A 124 15.05 11.59 3.04
C SER A 124 14.20 12.72 3.62
N LYS A 125 14.34 12.99 4.92
CA LYS A 125 13.62 14.06 5.66
C LYS A 125 13.65 15.45 5.01
N LYS A 126 14.43 15.68 3.95
CA LYS A 126 14.46 16.95 3.21
C LYS A 126 13.17 17.27 2.44
N THR A 127 12.29 16.30 2.20
CA THR A 127 11.00 16.54 1.53
C THR A 127 9.86 16.79 2.54
N GLN A 128 10.16 17.28 3.74
CA GLN A 128 9.14 17.81 4.68
C GLN A 128 9.10 19.35 4.72
N SER A 129 9.99 20.04 4.00
CA SER A 129 10.06 21.52 4.01
C SER A 129 9.17 22.22 2.96
N TYR A 130 8.42 21.48 2.13
CA TYR A 130 7.61 22.07 1.05
C TYR A 130 6.10 21.85 1.17
N ILE A 131 5.60 21.46 2.34
CA ILE A 131 4.15 21.40 2.61
C ILE A 131 3.85 22.04 3.98
N GLN A 132 4.36 23.25 4.18
CA GLN A 132 3.73 24.23 5.08
C GLN A 132 3.90 25.61 4.44
N LYS A 133 2.92 25.97 3.61
CA LYS A 133 2.64 27.36 3.25
C LYS A 133 1.14 27.52 3.07
#